data_AF-A0A954H1J0-F1
#
_entry.id   AF-A0A954H1J0-F1
#
_cell.length_a   1.000
_cell.length_b   1.000
_cell.length_c   1.000
_cell.angle_alpha   90.00
_cell.angle_beta   90.00
_cell.angle_gamma   90.00
#
_symmetry.space_group_name_H-M   'P 1'
#
loop_
_entity.id
_entity.type
_entity.pdbx_description
1 polymer ?
#
loop_
_entity_poly.entity_id
_entity_poly.type
_entity_poly.pdbx_seq_one_letter_code
_entity_poly.pdbx_strand_id
1 'polypeptide(L)'
;MSVGDYIRNSQIWKSVFRHPAPTDRRNRVVVMLTNFFLHLHPVSVKQQGIALSYTWCMGGITFFLFLVEAITGVLLMFYYRPTLEWAFYDIQALL
;
A
#
# COMPACT_ATOMS: atom_id res chain seq x y z
N MET A 1 -36.02 6.21 -0.48
CA MET A 1 -34.87 5.68 -1.25
C MET A 1 -33.64 5.83 -0.39
N SER A 2 -32.94 4.73 -0.10
CA SER A 2 -31.84 4.71 0.84
C SER A 2 -30.62 5.43 0.26
N VAL A 3 -29.91 6.21 1.07
CA VAL A 3 -28.67 6.92 0.68
C VAL A 3 -27.64 5.96 0.06
N GLY A 4 -27.68 4.68 0.45
CA GLY A 4 -26.84 3.62 -0.13
C GLY A 4 -27.10 3.34 -1.61
N ASP A 5 -28.34 3.49 -2.09
CA ASP A 5 -28.70 3.26 -3.50
C ASP A 5 -28.25 4.43 -4.39
N TYR A 6 -28.25 5.65 -3.84
CA TYR A 6 -27.76 6.84 -4.55
C TYR A 6 -26.24 6.77 -4.76
N ILE A 7 -25.50 6.35 -3.74
CA ILE A 7 -24.04 6.17 -3.81
C ILE A 7 -23.68 5.05 -4.79
N ARG A 8 -24.40 3.91 -4.78
CA ARG A 8 -24.15 2.78 -5.68
C ARG A 8 -24.49 3.06 -7.15
N ASN A 9 -25.39 4.00 -7.42
CA ASN A 9 -25.77 4.40 -8.78
C ASN A 9 -24.93 5.55 -9.35
N SER A 10 -24.03 6.13 -8.56
CA SER A 10 -23.07 7.13 -9.01
C SER A 10 -22.19 6.59 -10.14
N GLN A 11 -21.93 7.41 -11.16
CA GLN A 11 -20.97 7.08 -12.23
C GLN A 11 -19.58 6.74 -11.67
N ILE A 12 -19.21 7.38 -10.56
CA ILE A 12 -17.93 7.16 -9.87
C ILE A 12 -17.91 5.76 -9.25
N TRP A 13 -19.04 5.30 -8.69
CA TRP A 13 -19.14 3.97 -8.10
C TRP A 13 -19.13 2.85 -9.16
N LYS A 14 -19.83 3.05 -10.28
CA LYS A 14 -19.83 2.11 -11.41
C LYS A 14 -18.50 2.07 -12.18
N SER A 15 -17.71 3.15 -12.15
CA SER A 15 -16.38 3.18 -12.79
C SER A 15 -15.31 2.51 -11.93
N VAL A 16 -15.39 2.66 -10.60
CA VAL A 16 -14.47 2.02 -9.65
C VAL A 16 -14.82 0.54 -9.46
N PHE A 17 -16.09 0.18 -9.35
CA PHE A 17 -16.56 -1.22 -9.27
C PHE A 17 -17.22 -1.65 -10.57
N ARG A 18 -16.38 -1.91 -11.59
CA ARG A 18 -16.84 -2.33 -12.94
C ARG A 18 -17.52 -3.70 -13.00
N HIS A 19 -17.35 -4.54 -11.98
CA HIS A 19 -17.87 -5.92 -11.96
C HIS A 19 -18.79 -6.14 -10.75
N PRO A 20 -19.96 -6.79 -10.93
CA PRO A 20 -20.87 -7.13 -9.83
C PRO A 20 -20.24 -8.15 -8.87
N ALA A 21 -20.80 -8.25 -7.65
CA ALA A 21 -20.29 -9.12 -6.60
C ALA A 21 -20.05 -10.56 -7.10
N PRO A 22 -18.85 -11.14 -6.89
CA PRO A 22 -18.47 -12.40 -7.51
C PRO A 22 -19.20 -13.59 -6.87
N THR A 23 -20.09 -14.21 -7.63
CA THR A 23 -20.81 -15.44 -7.25
C THR A 23 -20.00 -16.72 -7.56
N ASP A 24 -19.15 -16.68 -8.60
CA ASP A 24 -18.36 -17.83 -9.09
C ASP A 24 -16.84 -17.59 -8.96
N ARG A 25 -16.05 -18.65 -8.85
CA ARG A 25 -14.58 -18.62 -8.72
C ARG A 25 -13.92 -17.88 -9.87
N ARG A 26 -14.36 -18.11 -11.12
CA ARG A 26 -13.82 -17.43 -12.30
C ARG A 26 -14.08 -15.93 -12.27
N ASN A 27 -15.29 -15.52 -11.90
CA ASN A 27 -15.67 -14.11 -11.78
C ASN A 27 -14.84 -13.40 -10.69
N ARG A 28 -14.52 -14.10 -9.58
CA ARG A 28 -13.67 -13.59 -8.51
C ARG A 28 -12.25 -13.21 -8.98
N VAL A 29 -11.65 -14.05 -9.82
CA VAL A 29 -10.31 -13.80 -10.41
C VAL A 29 -10.36 -12.60 -11.36
N VAL A 30 -11.39 -12.51 -12.21
CA VAL A 30 -11.56 -11.40 -13.17
C VAL A 30 -11.75 -10.08 -12.43
N VAL A 31 -12.54 -10.07 -11.36
CA VAL A 31 -12.72 -8.88 -10.50
C VAL A 31 -11.39 -8.43 -9.90
N MET A 32 -10.57 -9.36 -9.39
CA MET A 32 -9.27 -9.00 -8.82
C MET A 32 -8.25 -8.52 -9.87
N LEU A 33 -8.22 -9.12 -11.06
CA LEU A 33 -7.29 -8.73 -12.12
C LEU A 33 -7.65 -7.41 -12.80
N THR A 34 -8.95 -7.08 -12.89
CA THR A 34 -9.42 -5.90 -13.64
C THR A 34 -9.45 -4.63 -12.77
N ASN A 35 -9.26 -4.76 -11.45
CA ASN A 35 -9.21 -3.65 -10.51
C ASN A 35 -7.77 -3.38 -10.09
N PHE A 36 -7.30 -2.14 -10.26
CA PHE A 36 -5.94 -1.74 -9.91
C PHE A 36 -5.57 -2.08 -8.45
N PHE A 37 -6.46 -1.75 -7.50
CA PHE A 37 -6.23 -2.02 -6.07
C PHE A 37 -6.31 -3.50 -5.70
N LEU A 38 -7.23 -4.25 -6.32
CA LEU A 38 -7.38 -5.68 -6.03
C LEU A 38 -6.32 -6.54 -6.74
N HIS A 39 -5.64 -5.99 -7.75
CA HIS A 39 -4.52 -6.64 -8.44
C HIS A 39 -3.29 -6.76 -7.53
N LEU A 40 -3.09 -5.80 -6.63
CA LEU A 40 -1.98 -5.82 -5.68
C LEU A 40 -2.11 -6.97 -4.67
N HIS A 41 -3.34 -7.39 -4.37
CA HIS A 41 -3.60 -8.48 -3.43
C HIS A 41 -3.59 -9.83 -4.15
N PRO A 42 -2.89 -10.85 -3.62
CA PRO A 42 -2.90 -12.17 -4.24
C PRO A 42 -4.31 -12.76 -4.29
N VAL A 43 -4.67 -13.31 -5.45
CA VAL A 43 -6.02 -13.84 -5.75
C VAL A 43 -6.34 -15.11 -4.96
N SER A 44 -5.31 -15.88 -4.62
CA SER A 44 -5.40 -17.08 -3.80
C SER A 44 -4.07 -17.29 -3.11
N VAL A 45 -4.10 -17.50 -1.80
CA VAL A 45 -2.92 -17.82 -0.99
C VAL A 45 -3.07 -19.25 -0.49
N LYS A 46 -2.00 -20.06 -0.55
CA LYS A 46 -2.01 -21.42 0.02
C LYS A 46 -2.08 -21.32 1.54
N GLN A 47 -2.85 -22.21 2.16
CA GLN A 47 -3.11 -22.19 3.60
C GLN A 47 -1.83 -22.29 4.45
N GLN A 48 -0.78 -22.97 3.95
CA GLN A 48 0.54 -23.02 4.61
C GLN A 48 1.28 -21.67 4.62
N GLY A 49 1.00 -20.77 3.67
CA GLY A 49 1.62 -19.44 3.58
C GLY A 49 0.97 -18.39 4.49
N ILE A 50 -0.16 -18.71 5.14
CA ILE A 50 -0.88 -17.83 6.07
C ILE A 50 -0.34 -18.00 7.51
N ALA A 51 0.48 -19.03 7.76
CA ALA A 51 1.15 -19.20 9.03
C ALA A 51 2.15 -18.04 9.25
N LEU A 52 1.69 -16.99 9.94
CA LEU A 52 2.46 -15.79 10.27
C LEU A 52 3.82 -16.12 10.92
N SER A 53 3.91 -17.26 11.61
CA SER A 53 5.12 -17.76 12.26
C SER A 53 6.21 -18.23 11.29
N TYR A 54 5.92 -18.54 10.03
CA TYR A 54 6.91 -19.09 9.09
C TYR A 54 7.68 -18.02 8.31
N THR A 55 7.06 -16.85 8.04
CA THR A 55 7.68 -15.74 7.30
C THR A 55 7.87 -14.48 8.14
N TRP A 56 7.43 -14.52 9.40
CA TRP A 56 7.60 -13.45 10.41
C TRP A 56 7.13 -12.06 9.97
N CYS A 57 6.24 -12.00 8.96
CA CYS A 57 5.89 -10.76 8.27
C CYS A 57 7.12 -9.95 7.81
N MET A 58 8.26 -10.60 7.51
CA MET A 58 9.50 -9.89 7.21
C MET A 58 9.35 -8.91 6.04
N GLY A 59 8.55 -9.24 5.02
CA GLY A 59 8.25 -8.31 3.92
C GLY A 59 7.42 -7.08 4.35
N GLY A 60 6.51 -7.22 5.31
CA GLY A 60 5.75 -6.09 5.84
C GLY A 60 6.62 -5.21 6.74
N ILE A 61 7.51 -5.81 7.53
CA ILE A 61 8.46 -5.10 8.39
C ILE A 61 9.43 -4.28 7.56
N THR A 62 10.02 -4.84 6.49
CA THR A 62 10.94 -4.10 5.62
C THR A 62 10.24 -2.96 4.89
N PHE A 63 9.01 -3.17 4.40
CA PHE A 63 8.23 -2.11 3.78
C PHE A 63 7.88 -0.99 4.77
N PHE A 64 7.52 -1.35 6.01
CA PHE A 64 7.24 -0.38 7.07
C PHE A 64 8.48 0.45 7.44
N LEU A 65 9.63 -0.21 7.63
CA LEU A 65 10.90 0.47 7.91
C LEU A 65 11.32 1.38 6.75
N PHE A 66 11.16 0.93 5.50
CA PHE A 66 11.40 1.76 4.32
C PHE A 66 10.53 3.02 4.32
N LEU A 67 9.25 2.92 4.69
CA LEU A 67 8.37 4.09 4.77
C LEU A 67 8.84 5.07 5.85
N VAL A 68 9.22 4.56 7.02
CA VAL A 68 9.76 5.37 8.13
C VAL A 68 11.04 6.08 7.69
N GLU A 69 11.98 5.35 7.10
CA GLU A 69 13.27 5.89 6.62
C GLU A 69 13.09 6.87 5.46
N ALA A 70 12.15 6.63 4.55
CA ALA A 70 11.85 7.57 3.48
C ALA A 70 11.32 8.89 4.02
N ILE A 71 10.41 8.85 5.00
CA ILE A 71 9.85 10.06 5.60
C ILE A 71 10.92 10.82 6.40
N THR A 72 11.67 10.13 7.27
CA THR A 72 12.72 10.78 8.08
C THR A 72 13.89 11.24 7.21
N GLY A 73 14.24 10.51 6.16
CA GLY A 73 15.28 10.87 5.21
C GLY A 73 14.91 12.11 4.38
N VAL A 74 13.67 12.21 3.90
CA VAL A 74 13.17 13.42 3.23
C VAL A 74 13.20 14.62 4.18
N LEU A 75 12.81 14.44 5.44
CA LEU A 75 12.93 15.51 6.44
C LEU A 75 14.38 15.94 6.63
N LEU A 76 15.32 15.00 6.68
CA LEU A 76 16.74 15.27 6.86
C LEU A 76 17.34 16.01 5.66
N MET A 77 16.88 15.74 4.43
CA MET A 77 17.30 16.47 3.22
C MET A 77 16.98 17.97 3.23
N PHE A 78 15.98 18.41 4.00
CA PHE A 78 15.71 19.86 4.15
C PHE A 78 16.76 20.58 5.00
N TYR A 79 17.46 19.86 5.89
CA TYR A 79 18.44 20.43 6.82
C TYR A 79 19.89 20.11 6.44
N TYR A 80 20.13 18.96 5.82
CA TYR A 80 21.47 18.48 5.49
C TYR A 80 21.98 19.07 4.16
N ARG A 81 23.16 19.71 4.19
CA ARG A 81 23.88 20.14 2.98
C ARG A 81 24.97 19.13 2.63
N PRO A 82 24.95 18.54 1.42
CA PRO A 82 25.92 17.54 1.00
C PRO A 82 27.25 18.18 0.57
N THR A 83 27.95 18.81 1.51
CA THR A 83 29.27 19.47 1.29
C THR A 83 30.24 19.10 2.40
N LEU A 84 31.51 18.88 2.06
CA LEU A 84 32.53 18.42 3.02
C LEU A 84 32.71 19.39 4.20
N GLU A 85 32.61 20.69 3.93
CA GLU A 85 32.76 21.77 4.93
C GLU A 85 31.64 21.75 5.98
N TRP A 86 30.39 21.45 5.57
CA TRP A 86 29.20 21.64 6.41
C TRP A 86 28.54 20.34 6.87
N ALA A 87 28.86 19.19 6.29
CA ALA A 87 28.20 17.91 6.58
C ALA A 87 28.26 17.52 8.07
N PHE A 88 29.39 17.73 8.74
CA PHE A 88 29.52 17.42 10.18
C PHE A 88 28.69 18.38 11.04
N TYR A 89 28.78 19.68 10.76
CA TYR A 89 28.08 20.71 11.53
C TYR A 89 26.57 20.63 11.36
N ASP A 90 26.07 20.31 10.17
CA ASP A 90 24.64 20.14 9.90
C ASP A 90 24.05 18.97 10.70
N ILE A 91 24.79 17.86 10.83
CA ILE A 91 24.37 16.72 11.67
C ILE A 91 24.46 17.07 13.16
N GLN A 92 25.51 17.78 13.58
CA GLN A 92 25.66 18.21 14.97
C GLN A 92 24.54 19.18 15.41
N ALA A 93 24.05 20.02 14.50
CA ALA A 93 22.97 20.97 14.78
C ALA A 93 21.58 20.30 14.92
N LEU A 94 21.42 19.06 14.46
CA LEU A 94 20.18 18.27 14.58
C LEU A 94 20.05 17.56 15.95
N LEU A 95 21.11 17.55 16.77
CA LEU A 95 21.23 16.81 18.03
C LEU A 95 21.12 17.75 19.23
#